data_AF-A0A0V0ITQ2-F1
#
_entry.id   AF-A0A0V0ITQ2-F1
#
_cell.length_a   1.000
_cell.length_b   1.000
_cell.length_c   1.000
_cell.angle_alpha   90.00
_cell.angle_beta   90.00
_cell.angle_gamma   90.00
#
_symmetry.space_group_name_H-M   'P 1'
#
loop_
_entity.id
_entity.type
_entity.pdbx_description
1 polymer ?
#
loop_
_entity_poly.entity_id
_entity_poly.type
_entity_poly.pdbx_seq_one_letter_code
_entity_poly.pdbx_strand_id
1 'polypeptide(L)'
;MVTDNDFRDPDFRRQLNETVNSLLCLKVVPIFNENDAISTRKAPYEDSSGIFWDNDSLAALLALELKADLLVLLSDVEGLYTGPPSDPQSELIHTYVKEKHEGLITFGDKSRVGRGGMTAKVKAAVYAAYAGIPVVITSGFANNNIIKALDGQRVGTLFHCEAIKWASIGDFDAREMAVSARECARRLQTLSSQERSKILLDIADALEAKEEEILAENEADVAAAQQAGYENSLISRLAMKPGKISSLANSVRVLANMDEPVGRILKRTELADGIILEKTSSPLGVLLIIFESRPDALVQIASLAVRSGNGLLLKGGKEAKRSNAILHKVITSSIPPTVGERLIGLVTSREEIPELLKLDDVIDLVIPRGSNKLVSQIKAATKIPVLGHADGICHVFIDKSADLDMAKRIVLDAKTDYPAACNAMETLLVHEDLVQTGGLNDLILELQEKGVSLFGGPKASSVLSIPEANSFHHEYGALACTVEIVEDVNTAIEHIHRHGSAHTDSIITEDKEVAELFLRQVDSAAVLHNASTRFSDGFRFGLGAEVGISTSRIHARGPVGVEGLLTTRWLARGSGQVVDGDKEIVYTHKNLNLEA
;
A
#
# COMPACT_ATOMS: atom_id res chain seq x y z
N MET A 1 -18.91 -36.75 -39.97
CA MET A 1 -17.64 -36.52 -40.68
C MET A 1 -17.89 -35.43 -41.71
N VAL A 2 -17.17 -34.32 -41.63
CA VAL A 2 -17.45 -33.07 -42.38
C VAL A 2 -16.18 -32.57 -43.06
N THR A 3 -16.31 -31.87 -44.18
CA THR A 3 -15.21 -31.27 -44.97
C THR A 3 -15.36 -29.73 -45.08
N ASP A 4 -14.27 -29.02 -45.39
CA ASP A 4 -14.27 -27.56 -45.57
C ASP A 4 -15.29 -27.05 -46.61
N ASN A 5 -15.47 -27.81 -47.70
CA ASN A 5 -16.43 -27.47 -48.75
C ASN A 5 -17.87 -27.48 -48.24
N ASP A 6 -18.18 -28.30 -47.23
CA ASP A 6 -19.52 -28.40 -46.67
C ASP A 6 -19.90 -27.11 -45.94
N PHE A 7 -18.94 -26.47 -45.25
CA PHE A 7 -19.18 -25.19 -44.56
C PHE A 7 -19.33 -24.00 -45.52
N ARG A 8 -18.97 -24.15 -46.79
CA ARG A 8 -19.22 -23.13 -47.83
C ARG A 8 -20.64 -23.19 -48.37
N ASP A 9 -21.34 -24.32 -48.21
CA ASP A 9 -22.71 -24.52 -48.66
C ASP A 9 -23.74 -23.97 -47.64
N PRO A 10 -24.55 -22.94 -47.97
CA PRO A 10 -25.63 -22.45 -47.11
C PRO A 10 -26.70 -23.51 -46.79
N ASP A 11 -26.97 -24.40 -47.75
CA ASP A 11 -27.73 -25.66 -47.65
C ASP A 11 -27.34 -26.46 -46.41
N PHE A 12 -26.08 -26.88 -46.44
CA PHE A 12 -25.47 -27.71 -45.42
C PHE A 12 -25.48 -27.04 -44.05
N ARG A 13 -25.10 -25.76 -43.97
CA ARG A 13 -25.04 -25.03 -42.69
C ARG A 13 -26.39 -24.91 -41.99
N ARG A 14 -27.47 -24.74 -42.77
CA ARG A 14 -28.84 -24.74 -42.22
C ARG A 14 -29.22 -26.10 -41.66
N GLN A 15 -28.98 -27.16 -42.43
CA GLN A 15 -29.27 -28.53 -42.03
C GLN A 15 -28.45 -28.96 -40.81
N LEU A 16 -27.18 -28.57 -40.76
CA LEU A 16 -26.28 -28.80 -39.63
C LEU A 16 -26.85 -28.19 -38.35
N ASN A 17 -27.25 -26.91 -38.41
CA ASN A 17 -27.86 -26.20 -37.28
C ASN A 17 -29.15 -26.88 -36.80
N GLU A 18 -30.07 -27.19 -37.71
CA GLU A 18 -31.33 -27.86 -37.38
C GLU A 18 -31.11 -29.24 -36.75
N THR A 19 -30.13 -30.00 -37.29
CA THR A 19 -29.76 -31.33 -36.80
C THR A 19 -29.17 -31.26 -35.39
N VAL A 20 -28.22 -30.35 -35.17
CA VAL A 20 -27.57 -30.17 -33.85
C VAL A 20 -28.60 -29.76 -32.80
N ASN A 21 -29.44 -28.77 -33.12
CA ASN A 21 -30.47 -28.32 -32.19
C ASN A 21 -31.47 -29.43 -31.86
N SER A 22 -31.85 -30.25 -32.85
CA SER A 22 -32.72 -31.41 -32.65
C SER A 22 -32.08 -32.47 -31.74
N LEU A 23 -30.80 -32.77 -31.93
CA LEU A 23 -30.05 -33.72 -31.08
C LEU A 23 -29.92 -33.21 -29.64
N LEU A 24 -29.62 -31.93 -29.44
CA LEU A 24 -29.54 -31.31 -28.11
C LEU A 24 -30.90 -31.32 -27.40
N CYS A 25 -32.01 -31.06 -28.11
CA CYS A 25 -33.36 -31.20 -27.57
C CYS A 25 -33.68 -32.62 -27.09
N LEU A 26 -33.07 -33.63 -27.72
CA LEU A 26 -33.16 -35.03 -27.32
C LEU A 26 -32.14 -35.43 -26.23
N LYS A 27 -31.40 -34.46 -25.67
CA LYS A 27 -30.32 -34.68 -24.69
C LYS A 27 -29.18 -35.57 -25.22
N VAL A 28 -28.93 -35.53 -26.52
CA VAL A 28 -27.82 -36.23 -27.18
C VAL A 28 -26.67 -35.24 -27.38
N VAL A 29 -25.46 -35.63 -27.00
CA VAL A 29 -24.24 -34.84 -27.24
C VAL A 29 -23.69 -35.19 -28.63
N PRO A 30 -23.74 -34.28 -29.62
CA PRO A 30 -23.20 -34.55 -30.94
C PRO A 30 -21.67 -34.54 -30.90
N ILE A 31 -21.05 -35.54 -31.52
CA ILE A 31 -19.59 -35.63 -31.66
C ILE A 31 -19.23 -35.34 -33.11
N PHE A 32 -18.49 -34.25 -33.31
CA PHE A 32 -17.93 -33.87 -34.60
C PHE A 32 -16.48 -34.31 -34.67
N ASN A 33 -16.12 -34.90 -35.80
CA ASN A 33 -14.74 -35.28 -36.09
C ASN A 33 -14.45 -35.00 -37.56
N GLU A 34 -13.24 -34.50 -37.81
CA GLU A 34 -12.70 -34.35 -39.14
C GLU A 34 -12.52 -35.72 -39.82
N ASN A 35 -12.65 -35.76 -41.15
CA ASN A 35 -12.45 -36.97 -41.95
C ASN A 35 -11.19 -36.91 -42.80
N ASP A 36 -10.07 -37.21 -42.15
CA ASP A 36 -8.72 -37.20 -42.74
C ASP A 36 -8.53 -38.24 -43.86
N ALA A 37 -9.37 -39.27 -43.95
CA ALA A 37 -9.18 -40.40 -44.87
C ALA A 37 -9.55 -40.08 -46.33
N ILE A 38 -10.31 -39.02 -46.58
CA ILE A 38 -10.83 -38.66 -47.93
C ILE A 38 -10.27 -37.30 -48.40
N SER A 39 -9.45 -36.62 -47.60
CA SER A 39 -8.81 -35.35 -48.00
C SER A 39 -7.67 -35.61 -48.98
N THR A 40 -7.91 -35.35 -50.27
CA THR A 40 -6.96 -35.64 -51.37
C THR A 40 -5.88 -34.57 -51.59
N ARG A 41 -5.66 -33.65 -50.65
CA ARG A 41 -4.88 -32.41 -50.90
C ARG A 41 -3.44 -32.48 -50.36
N LYS A 42 -2.46 -32.06 -51.18
CA LYS A 42 -1.04 -31.90 -50.82
C LYS A 42 -0.74 -30.43 -50.50
N ALA A 43 0.08 -30.17 -49.47
CA ALA A 43 0.53 -28.83 -49.07
C ALA A 43 1.40 -28.12 -50.14
N PRO A 44 1.50 -26.78 -50.18
CA PRO A 44 0.68 -25.76 -49.49
C PRO A 44 -0.07 -24.84 -50.47
N TYR A 45 -1.28 -24.39 -50.11
CA TYR A 45 -1.94 -23.22 -50.71
C TYR A 45 -2.80 -22.50 -49.66
N GLU A 46 -2.77 -21.17 -49.68
CA GLU A 46 -3.57 -20.26 -48.86
C GLU A 46 -4.99 -20.14 -49.43
N ASP A 47 -5.99 -20.39 -48.58
CA ASP A 47 -7.37 -19.99 -48.82
C ASP A 47 -7.61 -18.57 -48.28
N SER A 48 -8.54 -17.84 -48.87
CA SER A 48 -9.08 -16.56 -48.40
C SER A 48 -9.61 -16.57 -46.95
N SER A 49 -9.97 -17.72 -46.37
CA SER A 49 -10.30 -17.88 -44.94
C SER A 49 -9.17 -18.47 -44.09
N GLY A 50 -8.17 -19.13 -44.71
CA GLY A 50 -6.97 -19.66 -44.07
C GLY A 50 -7.15 -20.80 -43.06
N ILE A 51 -8.36 -21.32 -42.83
CA ILE A 51 -8.68 -22.16 -41.67
C ILE A 51 -9.44 -23.44 -42.10
N PHE A 52 -8.73 -24.45 -42.63
CA PHE A 52 -9.15 -25.84 -42.45
C PHE A 52 -7.99 -26.83 -42.64
N TRP A 53 -7.42 -27.30 -41.53
CA TRP A 53 -6.30 -28.25 -41.48
C TRP A 53 -6.31 -29.19 -40.26
N ASP A 54 -7.10 -28.89 -39.22
CA ASP A 54 -7.18 -29.66 -37.97
C ASP A 54 -8.52 -29.48 -37.21
N ASN A 55 -8.72 -30.34 -36.20
CA ASN A 55 -9.90 -30.33 -35.32
C ASN A 55 -10.08 -29.01 -34.55
N ASP A 56 -9.00 -28.26 -34.24
CA ASP A 56 -9.10 -26.97 -33.54
C ASP A 56 -9.77 -25.91 -34.44
N SER A 57 -9.38 -25.89 -35.71
CA SER A 57 -9.98 -25.05 -36.75
C SER A 57 -11.45 -25.41 -37.00
N LEU A 58 -11.75 -26.72 -37.10
CA LEU A 58 -13.13 -27.20 -37.22
C LEU A 58 -13.99 -26.80 -36.02
N ALA A 59 -13.44 -26.88 -34.80
CA ALA A 59 -14.15 -26.48 -33.59
C ALA A 59 -14.50 -24.99 -33.59
N ALA A 60 -13.59 -24.12 -34.05
CA ALA A 60 -13.85 -22.69 -34.18
C ALA A 60 -14.95 -22.38 -35.22
N LEU A 61 -14.93 -23.05 -36.37
CA LEU A 61 -15.97 -22.89 -37.39
C LEU A 61 -17.34 -23.39 -36.92
N LEU A 62 -17.38 -24.54 -36.26
CA LEU A 62 -18.60 -25.08 -35.66
C LEU A 62 -19.15 -24.15 -34.58
N ALA A 63 -18.29 -23.60 -33.72
CA ALA A 63 -18.71 -22.64 -32.70
C ALA A 63 -19.40 -21.43 -33.33
N LEU A 64 -18.86 -20.90 -34.43
CA LEU A 64 -19.43 -19.78 -35.16
C LEU A 64 -20.76 -20.11 -35.82
N GLU A 65 -20.82 -21.22 -36.56
CA GLU A 65 -22.02 -21.62 -37.28
C GLU A 65 -23.17 -22.00 -36.34
N LEU A 66 -22.85 -22.59 -35.18
CA LEU A 66 -23.82 -22.95 -34.14
C LEU A 66 -24.10 -21.83 -33.15
N LYS A 67 -23.39 -20.69 -33.25
CA LYS A 67 -23.47 -19.55 -32.32
C LYS A 67 -23.28 -19.98 -30.85
N ALA A 68 -22.21 -20.71 -30.58
CA ALA A 68 -21.89 -21.17 -29.24
C ALA A 68 -21.61 -20.00 -28.28
N ASP A 69 -22.03 -20.13 -27.02
CA ASP A 69 -21.76 -19.15 -25.96
C ASP A 69 -20.29 -19.14 -25.50
N LEU A 70 -19.62 -20.29 -25.60
CA LEU A 70 -18.23 -20.49 -25.18
C LEU A 70 -17.60 -21.63 -25.98
N LEU A 71 -16.37 -21.43 -26.46
CA LEU A 71 -15.52 -22.49 -26.99
C LEU A 71 -14.40 -22.83 -26.00
N VAL A 72 -14.26 -24.12 -25.65
CA VAL A 72 -13.17 -24.59 -24.78
C VAL A 72 -12.23 -25.49 -25.59
N LEU A 73 -10.97 -25.09 -25.71
CA LEU A 73 -9.93 -25.87 -26.37
C LEU A 73 -9.02 -26.51 -25.31
N LEU A 74 -8.92 -27.83 -25.33
CA LEU A 74 -8.10 -28.57 -24.37
C LEU A 74 -6.67 -28.75 -24.91
N SER A 75 -5.70 -28.53 -24.02
CA SER A 75 -4.27 -28.64 -24.29
C SER A 75 -3.58 -29.58 -23.30
N ASP A 76 -2.34 -29.96 -23.61
CA ASP A 76 -1.45 -30.71 -22.73
C ASP A 76 -0.71 -29.81 -21.71
N VAL A 77 -0.87 -28.50 -21.85
CA VAL A 77 -0.36 -27.46 -20.93
C VAL A 77 -1.52 -26.68 -20.31
N GLU A 78 -1.27 -26.00 -19.19
CA GLU A 78 -2.31 -25.25 -18.45
C GLU A 78 -2.95 -24.11 -19.25
N GLY A 79 -2.23 -23.55 -20.22
CA GLY A 79 -2.71 -22.52 -21.13
C GLY A 79 -1.56 -21.97 -21.97
N LEU A 80 -1.65 -20.71 -22.36
CA LEU A 80 -0.62 -20.01 -23.12
C LEU A 80 0.40 -19.37 -22.18
N TYR A 81 1.69 -19.54 -22.46
CA TYR A 81 2.79 -19.02 -21.64
C TYR A 81 3.58 -17.93 -22.37
N THR A 82 4.27 -17.06 -21.62
CA THR A 82 5.18 -16.04 -22.17
C THR A 82 6.43 -16.64 -22.83
N GLY A 83 6.81 -17.86 -22.46
CA GLY A 83 7.89 -18.66 -23.05
C GLY A 83 7.62 -20.18 -22.96
N PRO A 84 8.63 -21.05 -23.17
CA PRO A 84 8.48 -22.49 -22.99
C PRO A 84 8.00 -22.84 -21.57
N PRO A 85 6.97 -23.68 -21.38
CA PRO A 85 6.47 -24.02 -20.04
C PRO A 85 7.48 -24.69 -19.10
N SER A 86 8.58 -25.21 -19.65
CA SER A 86 9.69 -25.79 -18.90
C SER A 86 10.69 -24.76 -18.37
N ASP A 87 10.58 -23.49 -18.79
CA ASP A 87 11.45 -22.40 -18.34
C ASP A 87 10.89 -21.79 -17.04
N PRO A 88 11.69 -21.70 -15.95
CA PRO A 88 11.26 -21.07 -14.69
C PRO A 88 10.85 -19.60 -14.81
N GLN A 89 11.27 -18.87 -15.85
CA GLN A 89 10.87 -17.49 -16.10
C GLN A 89 9.59 -17.36 -16.94
N SER A 90 9.01 -18.48 -17.36
CA SER A 90 7.80 -18.49 -18.19
C SER A 90 6.54 -18.39 -17.33
N GLU A 91 5.72 -17.39 -17.61
CA GLU A 91 4.49 -17.10 -16.87
C GLU A 91 3.26 -17.43 -17.71
N LEU A 92 2.20 -17.90 -17.04
CA LEU A 92 0.93 -18.21 -17.68
C LEU A 92 0.19 -16.91 -18.03
N ILE A 93 -0.18 -16.76 -19.30
CA ILE A 93 -0.98 -15.65 -19.79
C ILE A 93 -2.45 -15.98 -19.51
N HIS A 94 -3.07 -15.26 -18.57
CA HIS A 94 -4.47 -15.50 -18.21
C HIS A 94 -5.47 -14.89 -19.21
N THR A 95 -5.12 -13.77 -19.84
CA THR A 95 -5.95 -13.09 -20.85
C THR A 95 -5.12 -12.74 -22.07
N TYR A 96 -5.48 -13.29 -23.22
CA TYR A 96 -4.81 -12.99 -24.48
C TYR A 96 -5.28 -11.65 -25.04
N VAL A 97 -4.35 -10.69 -25.10
CA VAL A 97 -4.50 -9.41 -25.81
C VAL A 97 -3.65 -9.43 -27.08
N LYS A 98 -4.27 -9.31 -28.26
CA LYS A 98 -3.58 -9.45 -29.55
C LYS A 98 -2.43 -8.44 -29.71
N GLU A 99 -2.65 -7.18 -29.39
CA GLU A 99 -1.68 -6.09 -29.50
C GLU A 99 -0.46 -6.27 -28.58
N LYS A 100 -0.63 -7.00 -27.47
CA LYS A 100 0.42 -7.27 -26.47
C LYS A 100 1.16 -8.58 -26.73
N HIS A 101 0.52 -9.57 -27.34
CA HIS A 101 1.04 -10.94 -27.36
C HIS A 101 1.26 -11.50 -28.77
N GLU A 102 0.63 -10.93 -29.80
CA GLU A 102 0.82 -11.35 -31.19
C GLU A 102 2.26 -11.07 -31.63
N GLY A 103 2.98 -12.10 -32.08
CA GLY A 103 4.38 -11.99 -32.55
C GLY A 103 5.45 -12.07 -31.46
N LEU A 104 5.08 -12.03 -30.17
CA LEU A 104 6.02 -12.14 -29.03
C LEU A 104 6.11 -13.56 -28.44
N ILE A 105 5.08 -14.38 -28.67
CA ILE A 105 5.03 -15.75 -28.17
C ILE A 105 5.78 -16.69 -29.13
N THR A 106 6.75 -17.43 -28.59
CA THR A 106 7.47 -18.46 -29.33
C THR A 106 6.80 -19.81 -29.10
N PHE A 107 6.33 -20.46 -30.17
CA PHE A 107 5.70 -21.78 -30.10
C PHE A 107 6.74 -22.89 -30.24
N GLY A 108 6.71 -23.88 -29.33
CA GLY A 108 7.58 -25.06 -29.38
C GLY A 108 7.20 -26.08 -30.46
N ASP A 109 8.05 -27.08 -30.64
CA ASP A 109 7.88 -28.14 -31.65
C ASP A 109 6.62 -29.01 -31.42
N LYS A 110 6.07 -29.54 -32.51
CA LYS A 110 4.83 -30.35 -32.52
C LYS A 110 4.97 -31.60 -31.66
N SER A 111 3.89 -31.98 -30.96
CA SER A 111 3.84 -33.22 -30.19
C SER A 111 3.87 -34.46 -31.11
N ARG A 112 4.35 -35.59 -30.58
CA ARG A 112 4.63 -36.85 -31.32
C ARG A 112 3.40 -37.49 -31.98
N VAL A 113 2.18 -37.09 -31.60
CA VAL A 113 0.90 -37.68 -32.07
C VAL A 113 -0.09 -36.65 -32.63
N GLY A 114 0.18 -35.34 -32.50
CA GLY A 114 -0.71 -34.26 -32.96
C GLY A 114 -0.25 -33.61 -34.26
N ARG A 115 -1.18 -33.32 -35.18
CA ARG A 115 -0.88 -32.58 -36.43
C ARG A 115 -0.87 -31.06 -36.24
N GLY A 116 -1.67 -30.56 -35.29
CA GLY A 116 -1.75 -29.16 -34.87
C GLY A 116 -1.04 -28.92 -33.54
N GLY A 117 -0.13 -27.94 -33.50
CA GLY A 117 0.53 -27.49 -32.26
C GLY A 117 -0.22 -26.35 -31.58
N MET A 118 0.35 -25.79 -30.51
CA MET A 118 -0.23 -24.61 -29.81
C MET A 118 -0.50 -23.43 -30.75
N THR A 119 0.28 -23.27 -31.82
CA THR A 119 0.05 -22.27 -32.86
C THR A 119 -1.33 -22.39 -33.52
N ALA A 120 -1.80 -23.62 -33.77
CA ALA A 120 -3.10 -23.83 -34.41
C ALA A 120 -4.25 -23.55 -33.44
N LYS A 121 -4.11 -23.97 -32.17
CA LYS A 121 -5.07 -23.63 -31.10
C LYS A 121 -5.22 -22.13 -30.91
N VAL A 122 -4.10 -21.40 -30.87
CA VAL A 122 -4.11 -19.94 -30.74
C VAL A 122 -4.76 -19.28 -31.96
N LYS A 123 -4.44 -19.74 -33.18
CA LYS A 123 -5.09 -19.21 -34.40
C LYS A 123 -6.60 -19.44 -34.40
N ALA A 124 -7.05 -20.64 -34.06
CA ALA A 124 -8.47 -20.97 -33.95
C ALA A 124 -9.17 -20.15 -32.85
N ALA A 125 -8.53 -20.00 -31.68
CA ALA A 125 -9.05 -19.22 -30.56
C ALA A 125 -9.17 -17.73 -30.91
N VAL A 126 -8.14 -17.14 -31.54
CA VAL A 126 -8.18 -15.74 -32.00
C VAL A 126 -9.28 -15.55 -33.03
N TYR A 127 -9.42 -16.45 -34.00
CA TYR A 127 -10.47 -16.34 -35.01
C TYR A 127 -11.87 -16.34 -34.41
N ALA A 128 -12.19 -17.31 -33.54
CA ALA A 128 -13.50 -17.39 -32.88
C ALA A 128 -13.75 -16.19 -31.93
N ALA A 129 -12.74 -15.79 -31.14
CA ALA A 129 -12.84 -14.64 -30.23
C ALA A 129 -13.16 -13.33 -30.94
N TYR A 130 -12.49 -13.04 -32.06
CA TYR A 130 -12.71 -11.82 -32.82
C TYR A 130 -14.00 -11.85 -33.65
N ALA A 131 -14.54 -13.03 -33.91
CA ALA A 131 -15.87 -13.20 -34.51
C ALA A 131 -17.00 -13.22 -33.47
N GLY A 132 -16.70 -12.97 -32.19
CA GLY A 132 -17.68 -12.73 -31.13
C GLY A 132 -17.93 -13.89 -30.18
N ILE A 133 -17.15 -14.97 -30.25
CA ILE A 133 -17.30 -16.15 -29.38
C ILE A 133 -16.13 -16.21 -28.39
N PRO A 134 -16.38 -16.05 -27.07
CA PRO A 134 -15.33 -16.23 -26.06
C PRO A 134 -14.67 -17.61 -26.18
N VAL A 135 -13.34 -17.66 -26.05
CA VAL A 135 -12.59 -18.93 -26.10
C VAL A 135 -11.68 -19.09 -24.89
N VAL A 136 -11.65 -20.28 -24.31
CA VAL A 136 -10.71 -20.65 -23.23
C VAL A 136 -9.82 -21.79 -23.69
N ILE A 137 -8.50 -21.59 -23.61
CA ILE A 137 -7.52 -22.68 -23.75
C ILE A 137 -7.10 -23.14 -22.36
N THR A 138 -7.31 -24.40 -22.03
CA THR A 138 -6.97 -24.95 -20.70
C THR A 138 -6.46 -26.39 -20.76
N SER A 139 -5.82 -26.86 -19.69
CA SER A 139 -5.32 -28.24 -19.59
C SER A 139 -6.47 -29.27 -19.62
N GLY A 140 -6.31 -30.27 -20.47
CA GLY A 140 -7.17 -31.46 -20.53
C GLY A 140 -6.82 -32.52 -19.48
N PHE A 141 -5.68 -32.39 -18.79
CA PHE A 141 -5.26 -33.31 -17.73
C PHE A 141 -5.72 -32.87 -16.34
N ALA A 142 -6.10 -31.61 -16.18
CA ALA A 142 -6.52 -31.05 -14.91
C ALA A 142 -8.00 -31.30 -14.61
N ASN A 143 -8.27 -31.74 -13.37
CA ASN A 143 -9.62 -32.10 -12.93
C ASN A 143 -10.57 -30.90 -12.92
N ASN A 144 -11.77 -31.11 -13.46
CA ASN A 144 -12.90 -30.18 -13.47
C ASN A 144 -12.64 -28.84 -14.20
N ASN A 145 -11.62 -28.72 -15.03
CA ASN A 145 -11.30 -27.43 -15.70
C ASN A 145 -12.44 -26.93 -16.60
N ILE A 146 -13.19 -27.82 -17.25
CA ILE A 146 -14.37 -27.42 -18.04
C ILE A 146 -15.43 -26.78 -17.14
N ILE A 147 -15.73 -27.38 -15.99
CA ILE A 147 -16.72 -26.85 -15.03
C ILE A 147 -16.23 -25.52 -14.45
N LYS A 148 -14.95 -25.43 -14.05
CA LYS A 148 -14.36 -24.20 -13.52
C LYS A 148 -14.39 -23.05 -14.54
N ALA A 149 -14.16 -23.35 -15.82
CA ALA A 149 -14.26 -22.38 -16.90
C ALA A 149 -15.70 -21.87 -17.06
N LEU A 150 -16.68 -22.77 -16.98
CA LEU A 150 -18.11 -22.41 -17.04
C LEU A 150 -18.56 -21.59 -15.83
N ASP A 151 -17.99 -21.85 -14.64
CA ASP A 151 -18.24 -21.07 -13.42
C ASP A 151 -17.54 -19.70 -13.41
N GLY A 152 -16.81 -19.34 -14.47
CA GLY A 152 -16.10 -18.07 -14.61
C GLY A 152 -14.82 -17.95 -13.77
N GLN A 153 -14.25 -19.07 -13.30
CA GLN A 153 -12.97 -19.06 -12.60
C GLN A 153 -11.81 -18.81 -13.58
N ARG A 154 -10.72 -18.18 -13.12
CA ARG A 154 -9.51 -17.97 -13.92
C ARG A 154 -8.76 -19.30 -14.14
N VAL A 155 -9.15 -20.06 -15.16
CA VAL A 155 -8.47 -21.30 -15.58
C VAL A 155 -7.95 -21.17 -17.01
N GLY A 156 -6.66 -21.47 -17.19
CA GLY A 156 -5.98 -21.33 -18.48
C GLY A 156 -5.94 -19.91 -19.02
N THR A 157 -6.10 -19.76 -20.34
CA THR A 157 -6.02 -18.50 -21.07
C THR A 157 -7.34 -18.17 -21.76
N LEU A 158 -7.89 -17.01 -21.45
CA LEU A 158 -9.10 -16.45 -22.06
C LEU A 158 -8.77 -15.61 -23.30
N PHE A 159 -9.54 -15.80 -24.37
CA PHE A 159 -9.51 -15.01 -25.60
C PHE A 159 -10.87 -14.34 -25.79
N HIS A 160 -10.88 -13.02 -25.97
CA HIS A 160 -12.10 -12.26 -26.17
C HIS A 160 -11.84 -10.98 -26.99
N CYS A 161 -12.82 -10.54 -27.79
CA CYS A 161 -12.71 -9.35 -28.63
C CYS A 161 -12.51 -8.05 -27.81
N GLU A 162 -13.04 -8.01 -26.59
CA GLU A 162 -12.88 -6.87 -25.66
C GLU A 162 -11.76 -7.05 -24.64
N ALA A 163 -10.87 -8.04 -24.81
CA ALA A 163 -9.81 -8.35 -23.87
C ALA A 163 -8.94 -7.13 -23.49
N ILE A 164 -8.71 -6.19 -24.41
CA ILE A 164 -8.00 -4.91 -24.15
C ILE A 164 -8.68 -4.07 -23.06
N LYS A 165 -10.01 -3.99 -23.07
CA LYS A 165 -10.78 -3.20 -22.11
C LYS A 165 -10.69 -3.82 -20.70
N TRP A 166 -10.61 -5.14 -20.63
CA TRP A 166 -10.51 -5.87 -19.36
C TRP A 166 -9.08 -5.91 -18.83
N ALA A 167 -8.09 -6.05 -19.72
CA ALA A 167 -6.67 -5.96 -19.38
C ALA A 167 -6.30 -4.58 -18.82
N SER A 168 -6.98 -3.51 -19.27
CA SER A 168 -6.79 -2.15 -18.76
C SER A 168 -7.34 -1.92 -17.35
N ILE A 169 -8.15 -2.84 -16.81
CA ILE A 169 -8.89 -2.65 -15.54
C ILE A 169 -8.40 -3.59 -14.42
N GLY A 170 -7.46 -4.52 -14.66
CA GLY A 170 -7.08 -5.43 -13.57
C GLY A 170 -5.82 -6.30 -13.67
N ASP A 171 -4.96 -6.17 -14.68
CA ASP A 171 -3.68 -6.92 -14.74
C ASP A 171 -2.51 -5.96 -15.05
N PHE A 172 -2.28 -4.96 -14.19
CA PHE A 172 -0.98 -4.30 -14.15
C PHE A 172 -0.10 -5.09 -13.17
N ASP A 173 1.06 -5.53 -13.66
CA ASP A 173 2.10 -6.06 -12.78
C ASP A 173 2.40 -5.00 -11.72
N ALA A 174 2.43 -5.40 -10.44
CA ALA A 174 2.66 -4.52 -9.31
C ALA A 174 3.97 -3.71 -9.49
N ARG A 175 4.92 -4.27 -10.24
CA ARG A 175 6.14 -3.59 -10.67
C ARG A 175 5.89 -2.44 -11.64
N GLU A 176 5.00 -2.56 -12.63
CA GLU A 176 4.68 -1.49 -13.58
C GLU A 176 4.08 -0.27 -12.86
N MET A 177 3.23 -0.50 -11.85
CA MET A 177 2.70 0.57 -11.00
C MET A 177 3.82 1.31 -10.27
N ALA A 178 4.75 0.57 -9.65
CA ALA A 178 5.89 1.14 -8.94
C ALA A 178 6.81 1.97 -9.87
N VAL A 179 7.11 1.43 -11.06
CA VAL A 179 7.95 2.11 -12.06
C VAL A 179 7.25 3.37 -12.58
N SER A 180 5.95 3.28 -12.90
CA SER A 180 5.17 4.43 -13.35
C SER A 180 5.14 5.54 -12.29
N ALA A 181 4.93 5.18 -11.02
CA ALA A 181 4.97 6.13 -9.90
C ALA A 181 6.33 6.83 -9.81
N ARG A 182 7.44 6.10 -9.99
CA ARG A 182 8.81 6.66 -10.00
C ARG A 182 9.01 7.65 -11.15
N GLU A 183 8.53 7.34 -12.35
CA GLU A 183 8.64 8.24 -13.50
C GLU A 183 7.82 9.51 -13.32
N CYS A 184 6.58 9.39 -12.86
CA CYS A 184 5.73 10.52 -12.52
C CYS A 184 6.34 11.37 -11.39
N ALA A 185 6.95 10.75 -10.37
CA ALA A 185 7.66 11.47 -9.30
C ALA A 185 8.81 12.32 -9.84
N ARG A 186 9.60 11.79 -10.79
CA ARG A 186 10.66 12.57 -11.45
C ARG A 186 10.09 13.79 -12.19
N ARG A 187 8.94 13.65 -12.86
CA ARG A 187 8.27 14.79 -13.51
C ARG A 187 7.75 15.80 -12.48
N LEU A 188 7.13 15.33 -11.39
CA LEU A 188 6.69 16.18 -10.28
C LEU A 188 7.84 17.00 -9.67
N GLN A 189 9.03 16.42 -9.59
CA GLN A 189 10.25 17.09 -9.09
C GLN A 189 10.77 18.20 -10.01
N THR A 190 10.38 18.22 -11.30
CA THR A 190 10.73 19.31 -12.23
C THR A 190 9.87 20.55 -12.06
N LEU A 191 8.73 20.43 -11.39
CA LEU A 191 7.83 21.55 -11.15
C LEU A 191 8.43 22.55 -10.15
N SER A 192 7.99 23.80 -10.24
CA SER A 192 8.22 24.81 -9.21
C SER A 192 7.45 24.51 -7.92
N SER A 193 7.82 25.19 -6.83
CA SER A 193 7.04 25.11 -5.58
C SER A 193 5.60 25.52 -5.80
N GLN A 194 5.37 26.60 -6.55
CA GLN A 194 4.05 27.17 -6.78
C GLN A 194 3.16 26.21 -7.55
N GLU A 195 3.71 25.50 -8.53
CA GLU A 195 2.98 24.46 -9.28
C GLU A 195 2.62 23.27 -8.39
N ARG A 196 3.53 22.78 -7.54
CA ARG A 196 3.22 21.72 -6.57
C ARG A 196 2.17 22.16 -5.56
N SER A 197 2.27 23.37 -5.02
CA SER A 197 1.27 23.94 -4.12
C SER A 197 -0.08 24.07 -4.81
N LYS A 198 -0.11 24.46 -6.09
CA LYS A 198 -1.34 24.52 -6.88
C LYS A 198 -2.02 23.15 -7.00
N ILE A 199 -1.28 22.07 -7.24
CA ILE A 199 -1.84 20.70 -7.29
C ILE A 199 -2.57 20.38 -5.97
N LEU A 200 -2.00 20.74 -4.82
CA LEU A 200 -2.62 20.50 -3.52
C LEU A 200 -3.88 21.35 -3.30
N LEU A 201 -3.87 22.62 -3.74
CA LEU A 201 -5.06 23.46 -3.70
C LEU A 201 -6.18 22.89 -4.59
N ASP A 202 -5.84 22.45 -5.81
CA ASP A 202 -6.78 21.83 -6.74
C ASP A 202 -7.32 20.49 -6.18
N ILE A 203 -6.53 19.72 -5.42
CA ILE A 203 -7.01 18.54 -4.67
C ILE A 203 -8.00 18.95 -3.57
N ALA A 204 -7.69 19.98 -2.79
CA ALA A 204 -8.55 20.44 -1.69
C ALA A 204 -9.93 20.89 -2.21
N ASP A 205 -9.95 21.66 -3.30
CA ASP A 205 -11.18 22.14 -3.92
C ASP A 205 -11.99 20.97 -4.52
N ALA A 206 -11.32 19.98 -5.13
CA ALA A 206 -11.97 18.81 -5.69
C ALA A 206 -12.61 17.90 -4.62
N LEU A 207 -11.98 17.78 -3.44
CA LEU A 207 -12.54 17.03 -2.31
C LEU A 207 -13.87 17.64 -1.82
N GLU A 208 -13.91 18.97 -1.67
CA GLU A 208 -15.12 19.69 -1.26
C GLU A 208 -16.20 19.64 -2.36
N ALA A 209 -15.82 19.80 -3.62
CA ALA A 209 -16.76 19.72 -4.75
C ALA A 209 -17.38 18.32 -4.93
N LYS A 210 -16.73 17.27 -4.42
CA LYS A 210 -17.16 15.87 -4.50
C LYS A 210 -17.59 15.28 -3.16
N GLU A 211 -17.85 16.12 -2.15
CA GLU A 211 -18.19 15.70 -0.79
C GLU A 211 -19.38 14.73 -0.76
N GLU A 212 -20.47 15.03 -1.46
CA GLU A 212 -21.66 14.17 -1.50
C GLU A 212 -21.37 12.77 -2.08
N GLU A 213 -20.58 12.70 -3.17
CA GLU A 213 -20.19 11.42 -3.79
C GLU A 213 -19.26 10.61 -2.87
N ILE A 214 -18.32 11.28 -2.19
CA ILE A 214 -17.37 10.63 -1.27
C ILE A 214 -18.11 10.06 -0.06
N LEU A 215 -19.03 10.83 0.54
CA LEU A 215 -19.82 10.39 1.69
C LEU A 215 -20.75 9.22 1.33
N ALA A 216 -21.37 9.23 0.15
CA ALA A 216 -22.21 8.14 -0.30
C ALA A 216 -21.45 6.81 -0.42
N GLU A 217 -20.24 6.81 -1.01
CA GLU A 217 -19.41 5.59 -1.09
C GLU A 217 -18.86 5.17 0.28
N ASN A 218 -18.60 6.12 1.18
CA ASN A 218 -18.19 5.80 2.55
C ASN A 218 -19.31 5.16 3.36
N GLU A 219 -20.54 5.67 3.25
CA GLU A 219 -21.72 5.07 3.88
C GLU A 219 -21.96 3.65 3.38
N ALA A 220 -21.74 3.38 2.10
CA ALA A 220 -21.83 2.04 1.53
C ALA A 220 -20.77 1.07 2.11
N ASP A 221 -19.53 1.52 2.29
CA ASP A 221 -18.48 0.74 2.97
C ASP A 221 -18.82 0.50 4.45
N VAL A 222 -19.30 1.52 5.16
CA VAL A 222 -19.72 1.42 6.57
C VAL A 222 -20.86 0.42 6.74
N ALA A 223 -21.88 0.48 5.88
CA ALA A 223 -22.99 -0.47 5.91
C ALA A 223 -22.53 -1.90 5.61
N ALA A 224 -21.64 -2.08 4.63
CA ALA A 224 -21.08 -3.39 4.32
C ALA A 224 -20.22 -3.94 5.49
N ALA A 225 -19.45 -3.10 6.17
CA ALA A 225 -18.67 -3.48 7.34
C ALA A 225 -19.56 -3.85 8.54
N GLN A 226 -20.66 -3.12 8.77
CA GLN A 226 -21.66 -3.47 9.78
C GLN A 226 -22.31 -4.83 9.50
N GLN A 227 -22.72 -5.08 8.25
CA GLN A 227 -23.31 -6.36 7.84
C GLN A 227 -22.33 -7.53 7.95
N ALA A 228 -21.05 -7.28 7.69
CA ALA A 228 -19.99 -8.28 7.83
C ALA A 228 -19.55 -8.52 9.29
N GLY A 229 -20.13 -7.81 10.26
CA GLY A 229 -19.87 -8.01 11.69
C GLY A 229 -18.51 -7.48 12.17
N TYR A 230 -17.98 -6.43 11.55
CA TYR A 230 -16.76 -5.78 12.06
C TYR A 230 -16.99 -5.11 13.41
N GLU A 231 -15.95 -5.06 14.24
CA GLU A 231 -15.96 -4.40 15.55
C GLU A 231 -16.31 -2.91 15.44
N ASN A 232 -17.05 -2.39 16.42
CA ASN A 232 -17.48 -0.98 16.46
C ASN A 232 -16.29 0.00 16.41
N SER A 233 -15.15 -0.37 17.00
CA SER A 233 -13.93 0.43 16.97
C SER A 233 -13.39 0.60 15.55
N LEU A 234 -13.45 -0.44 14.72
CA LEU A 234 -13.02 -0.41 13.33
C LEU A 234 -13.99 0.38 12.46
N ILE A 235 -15.30 0.20 12.67
CA ILE A 235 -16.35 0.99 12.01
C ILE A 235 -16.17 2.48 12.32
N SER A 236 -15.86 2.83 13.57
CA SER A 236 -15.66 4.24 13.96
C SER A 236 -14.48 4.91 13.26
N ARG A 237 -13.46 4.13 12.88
CA ARG A 237 -12.29 4.60 12.12
C ARG A 237 -12.59 4.70 10.62
N LEU A 238 -13.46 3.83 10.10
CA LEU A 238 -13.89 3.80 8.71
C LEU A 238 -14.84 4.95 8.36
N ALA A 239 -15.75 5.30 9.29
CA ALA A 239 -16.81 6.28 9.04
C ALA A 239 -16.29 7.72 8.96
N MET A 240 -16.64 8.43 7.90
CA MET A 240 -16.39 9.86 7.73
C MET A 240 -17.60 10.66 8.25
N LYS A 241 -17.41 11.38 9.36
CA LYS A 241 -18.45 12.25 9.93
C LYS A 241 -18.61 13.55 9.11
N PRO A 242 -19.77 14.22 9.20
CA PRO A 242 -19.95 15.55 8.60
C PRO A 242 -18.83 16.51 8.99
N GLY A 243 -18.33 17.30 8.03
CA GLY A 243 -17.21 18.23 8.22
C GLY A 243 -15.82 17.58 8.14
N LYS A 244 -15.71 16.24 8.09
CA LYS A 244 -14.42 15.55 7.94
C LYS A 244 -13.75 15.88 6.60
N ILE A 245 -14.51 15.98 5.50
CA ILE A 245 -13.99 16.34 4.17
C ILE A 245 -13.44 17.77 4.18
N SER A 246 -14.18 18.73 4.71
CA SER A 246 -13.70 20.11 4.87
C SER A 246 -12.44 20.20 5.75
N SER A 247 -12.37 19.43 6.84
CA SER A 247 -11.17 19.33 7.67
C SER A 247 -9.96 18.77 6.92
N LEU A 248 -10.18 17.74 6.07
CA LEU A 248 -9.14 17.19 5.21
C LEU A 248 -8.68 18.21 4.17
N ALA A 249 -9.61 18.85 3.46
CA ALA A 249 -9.31 19.90 2.48
C ALA A 249 -8.49 21.04 3.12
N ASN A 250 -8.88 21.51 4.31
CA ASN A 250 -8.10 22.50 5.06
C ASN A 250 -6.69 22.00 5.41
N SER A 251 -6.55 20.74 5.81
CA SER A 251 -5.23 20.13 6.09
C SER A 251 -4.35 20.11 4.83
N VAL A 252 -4.92 19.83 3.66
CA VAL A 252 -4.23 19.89 2.37
C VAL A 252 -3.80 21.33 2.04
N ARG A 253 -4.65 22.33 2.29
CA ARG A 253 -4.32 23.75 2.10
C ARG A 253 -3.19 24.21 3.03
N VAL A 254 -3.16 23.73 4.27
CA VAL A 254 -2.03 23.98 5.19
C VAL A 254 -0.72 23.46 4.59
N LEU A 255 -0.70 22.21 4.09
CA LEU A 255 0.49 21.64 3.43
C LEU A 255 0.90 22.42 2.18
N ALA A 256 -0.07 22.88 1.38
CA ALA A 256 0.19 23.67 0.18
C ALA A 256 0.90 25.00 0.48
N ASN A 257 0.59 25.60 1.63
CA ASN A 257 1.13 26.90 2.07
C ASN A 257 2.43 26.79 2.89
N MET A 258 2.92 25.58 3.18
CA MET A 258 4.22 25.41 3.83
C MET A 258 5.37 25.87 2.93
N ASP A 259 6.49 26.28 3.54
CA ASP A 259 7.72 26.59 2.82
C ASP A 259 8.18 25.40 1.95
N GLU A 260 8.78 25.69 0.79
CA GLU A 260 9.18 24.66 -0.19
C GLU A 260 10.16 23.63 0.40
N PRO A 261 9.76 22.37 0.60
CA PRO A 261 10.61 21.37 1.25
C PRO A 261 11.70 20.81 0.32
N VAL A 262 11.48 20.77 -0.99
CA VAL A 262 12.38 20.12 -1.96
C VAL A 262 13.42 21.11 -2.49
N GLY A 263 14.70 20.69 -2.50
CA GLY A 263 15.78 21.49 -3.06
C GLY A 263 16.34 22.57 -2.12
N ARG A 264 15.95 22.58 -0.84
CA ARG A 264 16.52 23.50 0.16
C ARG A 264 18.01 23.23 0.34
N ILE A 265 18.82 24.28 0.32
CA ILE A 265 20.26 24.19 0.59
C ILE A 265 20.46 24.09 2.11
N LEU A 266 20.97 22.94 2.54
CA LEU A 266 21.23 22.63 3.95
C LEU A 266 22.68 22.94 4.35
N LYS A 267 23.59 22.85 3.39
CA LYS A 267 25.01 23.20 3.57
C LYS A 267 25.57 23.70 2.25
N ARG A 268 26.39 24.74 2.30
CA ARG A 268 27.10 25.28 1.14
C ARG A 268 28.55 25.55 1.50
N THR A 269 29.47 25.01 0.71
CA THR A 269 30.90 25.04 1.00
C THR A 269 31.65 25.23 -0.31
N GLU A 270 32.57 26.20 -0.35
CA GLU A 270 33.62 26.21 -1.36
C GLU A 270 34.61 25.11 -0.99
N LEU A 271 34.71 24.08 -1.83
CA LEU A 271 35.57 22.93 -1.58
C LEU A 271 37.02 23.29 -1.87
N ALA A 272 37.26 23.94 -3.00
CA ALA A 272 38.51 24.47 -3.51
C ALA A 272 38.20 25.67 -4.42
N ASP A 273 39.22 26.37 -4.92
CA ASP A 273 39.03 27.51 -5.82
C ASP A 273 38.16 27.13 -7.03
N GLY A 274 37.02 27.83 -7.17
CA GLY A 274 36.05 27.61 -8.24
C GLY A 274 35.20 26.34 -8.14
N ILE A 275 35.23 25.57 -7.03
CA ILE A 275 34.34 24.43 -6.79
C ILE A 275 33.39 24.72 -5.63
N ILE A 276 32.09 24.83 -5.93
CA ILE A 276 31.05 24.99 -4.92
C ILE A 276 30.31 23.67 -4.71
N LEU A 277 30.28 23.21 -3.46
CA LEU A 277 29.59 22.01 -3.01
C LEU A 277 28.36 22.40 -2.18
N GLU A 278 27.19 21.90 -2.56
CA GLU A 278 25.91 22.13 -1.90
C GLU A 278 25.29 20.80 -1.46
N LYS A 279 24.87 20.72 -0.20
CA LYS A 279 23.99 19.65 0.30
C LYS A 279 22.55 20.14 0.21
N THR A 280 21.69 19.50 -0.59
CA THR A 280 20.29 19.91 -0.75
C THR A 280 19.32 18.83 -0.26
N SER A 281 18.14 19.23 0.22
CA SER A 281 17.03 18.29 0.40
C SER A 281 16.58 17.71 -0.95
N SER A 282 16.13 16.46 -0.95
CA SER A 282 15.66 15.73 -2.12
C SER A 282 14.56 14.75 -1.70
N PRO A 283 13.57 14.44 -2.54
CA PRO A 283 12.59 13.40 -2.21
C PRO A 283 13.25 12.03 -2.08
N LEU A 284 12.62 11.12 -1.34
CA LEU A 284 13.08 9.74 -1.22
C LEU A 284 12.99 8.98 -2.54
N GLY A 285 11.87 9.13 -3.26
CA GLY A 285 11.58 8.42 -4.50
C GLY A 285 10.15 7.90 -4.52
N VAL A 286 9.96 6.60 -4.32
CA VAL A 286 8.64 5.93 -4.28
C VAL A 286 8.34 5.39 -2.89
N LEU A 287 7.16 5.72 -2.38
CA LEU A 287 6.65 5.29 -1.09
C LEU A 287 5.60 4.19 -1.29
N LEU A 288 5.64 3.12 -0.50
CA LEU A 288 4.57 2.14 -0.39
C LEU A 288 3.92 2.26 0.98
N ILE A 289 2.65 2.63 1.01
CA ILE A 289 1.93 2.89 2.26
C ILE A 289 0.75 1.95 2.39
N ILE A 290 0.82 1.11 3.42
CA ILE A 290 -0.15 0.03 3.68
C ILE A 290 -0.92 0.42 4.94
N PHE A 291 -2.23 0.64 4.82
CA PHE A 291 -3.04 1.17 5.91
C PHE A 291 -4.38 0.45 6.05
N GLU A 292 -4.90 0.41 7.28
CA GLU A 292 -6.15 -0.28 7.62
C GLU A 292 -7.20 0.71 8.16
N SER A 293 -8.44 0.55 7.68
CA SER A 293 -9.68 1.11 8.22
C SER A 293 -9.68 2.63 8.45
N ARG A 294 -8.92 3.37 7.64
CA ARG A 294 -8.78 4.84 7.72
C ARG A 294 -8.72 5.47 6.33
N PRO A 295 -9.88 5.68 5.68
CA PRO A 295 -9.90 6.29 4.36
C PRO A 295 -9.45 7.76 4.38
N ASP A 296 -9.56 8.45 5.52
CA ASP A 296 -9.04 9.81 5.71
C ASP A 296 -7.51 9.89 5.62
N ALA A 297 -6.81 8.84 6.05
CA ALA A 297 -5.36 8.75 5.93
C ALA A 297 -4.89 8.79 4.46
N LEU A 298 -5.67 8.25 3.52
CA LEU A 298 -5.34 8.25 2.08
C LEU A 298 -5.07 9.68 1.59
N VAL A 299 -5.96 10.62 1.91
CA VAL A 299 -5.85 12.02 1.49
C VAL A 299 -4.61 12.70 2.09
N GLN A 300 -4.34 12.46 3.37
CA GLN A 300 -3.18 13.02 4.07
C GLN A 300 -1.88 12.50 3.47
N ILE A 301 -1.79 11.18 3.26
CA ILE A 301 -0.63 10.50 2.71
C ILE A 301 -0.34 10.97 1.28
N ALA A 302 -1.38 11.03 0.43
CA ALA A 302 -1.27 11.52 -0.93
C ALA A 302 -0.77 12.97 -0.98
N SER A 303 -1.32 13.83 -0.13
CA SER A 303 -0.94 15.24 -0.04
C SER A 303 0.51 15.41 0.41
N LEU A 304 0.95 14.62 1.40
CA LEU A 304 2.34 14.58 1.85
C LEU A 304 3.29 14.12 0.73
N ALA A 305 2.93 13.07 -0.01
CA ALA A 305 3.75 12.56 -1.13
C ALA A 305 3.90 13.60 -2.24
N VAL A 306 2.80 14.27 -2.63
CA VAL A 306 2.82 15.35 -3.62
C VAL A 306 3.67 16.53 -3.14
N ARG A 307 3.48 16.99 -1.89
CA ARG A 307 4.25 18.12 -1.34
C ARG A 307 5.75 17.83 -1.28
N SER A 308 6.10 16.60 -0.91
CA SER A 308 7.48 16.13 -0.78
C SER A 308 8.11 15.65 -2.10
N GLY A 309 7.38 15.65 -3.23
CA GLY A 309 7.93 15.28 -4.53
C GLY A 309 8.14 13.76 -4.73
N ASN A 310 7.40 12.93 -3.99
CA ASN A 310 7.50 11.47 -4.03
C ASN A 310 6.38 10.84 -4.89
N GLY A 311 6.69 9.70 -5.49
CA GLY A 311 5.70 8.78 -6.05
C GLY A 311 5.11 7.91 -4.94
N LEU A 312 3.89 7.41 -5.14
CA LEU A 312 3.15 6.77 -4.07
C LEU A 312 2.38 5.54 -4.56
N LEU A 313 2.52 4.43 -3.83
CA LEU A 313 1.66 3.27 -3.90
C LEU A 313 0.86 3.15 -2.60
N LEU A 314 -0.45 3.02 -2.71
CA LEU A 314 -1.38 2.95 -1.60
C LEU A 314 -2.02 1.58 -1.57
N LYS A 315 -1.98 0.92 -0.42
CA LYS A 315 -2.76 -0.28 -0.15
C LYS A 315 -3.64 -0.07 1.07
N GLY A 316 -4.91 0.24 0.84
CA GLY A 316 -5.92 0.33 1.87
C GLY A 316 -6.50 -1.03 2.27
N GLY A 317 -7.18 -1.09 3.41
CA GLY A 317 -7.96 -2.24 3.85
C GLY A 317 -9.15 -2.54 2.92
N LYS A 318 -9.60 -3.81 2.92
CA LYS A 318 -10.69 -4.28 2.03
C LYS A 318 -12.06 -3.69 2.41
N GLU A 319 -12.20 -3.31 3.67
CA GLU A 319 -13.37 -2.69 4.28
C GLU A 319 -13.61 -1.25 3.80
N ALA A 320 -12.58 -0.57 3.28
CA ALA A 320 -12.64 0.81 2.80
C ALA A 320 -12.52 0.89 1.27
N LYS A 321 -12.89 -0.18 0.56
CA LYS A 321 -12.60 -0.33 -0.87
C LYS A 321 -13.23 0.80 -1.69
N ARG A 322 -14.50 1.12 -1.44
CA ARG A 322 -15.24 2.13 -2.21
C ARG A 322 -14.73 3.53 -1.90
N SER A 323 -14.58 3.82 -0.61
CA SER A 323 -14.03 5.08 -0.08
C SER A 323 -12.64 5.37 -0.68
N ASN A 324 -11.75 4.38 -0.65
CA ASN A 324 -10.41 4.54 -1.19
C ASN A 324 -10.41 4.75 -2.71
N ALA A 325 -11.28 4.06 -3.44
CA ALA A 325 -11.40 4.21 -4.89
C ALA A 325 -11.90 5.60 -5.30
N ILE A 326 -12.94 6.14 -4.64
CA ILE A 326 -13.44 7.48 -4.96
C ILE A 326 -12.43 8.56 -4.59
N LEU A 327 -11.79 8.46 -3.41
CA LEU A 327 -10.75 9.42 -2.98
C LEU A 327 -9.54 9.40 -3.91
N HIS A 328 -9.06 8.20 -4.27
CA HIS A 328 -7.96 8.04 -5.23
C HIS A 328 -8.30 8.67 -6.58
N LYS A 329 -9.51 8.43 -7.10
CA LYS A 329 -9.99 9.03 -8.35
C LYS A 329 -10.02 10.55 -8.27
N VAL A 330 -10.59 11.13 -7.20
CA VAL A 330 -10.67 12.59 -7.01
C VAL A 330 -9.27 13.20 -6.99
N ILE A 331 -8.34 12.60 -6.23
CA ILE A 331 -6.97 13.11 -6.11
C ILE A 331 -6.21 13.01 -7.44
N THR A 332 -6.23 11.84 -8.09
CA THR A 332 -5.48 11.62 -9.33
C THR A 332 -6.00 12.45 -10.49
N SER A 333 -7.29 12.75 -10.52
CA SER A 333 -7.90 13.65 -11.52
C SER A 333 -7.46 15.10 -11.36
N SER A 334 -6.98 15.51 -10.17
CA SER A 334 -6.40 16.84 -9.94
C SER A 334 -4.90 16.92 -10.29
N ILE A 335 -4.26 15.80 -10.66
CA ILE A 335 -2.85 15.77 -11.05
C ILE A 335 -2.73 16.18 -12.53
N PRO A 336 -1.88 17.17 -12.88
CA PRO A 336 -1.77 17.64 -14.25
C PRO A 336 -1.18 16.56 -15.16
N PRO A 337 -1.59 16.50 -16.45
CA PRO A 337 -1.06 15.53 -17.42
C PRO A 337 0.47 15.57 -17.60
N THR A 338 1.10 16.72 -17.32
CA THR A 338 2.56 16.87 -17.35
C THR A 338 3.28 16.00 -16.33
N VAL A 339 2.63 15.71 -15.19
CA VAL A 339 3.11 14.75 -14.20
C VAL A 339 2.58 13.36 -14.54
N GLY A 340 1.27 13.25 -14.76
CA GLY A 340 0.57 12.01 -15.08
C GLY A 340 -0.15 11.41 -13.87
N GLU A 341 -1.33 10.86 -14.11
CA GLU A 341 -2.24 10.29 -13.09
C GLU A 341 -1.63 9.10 -12.34
N ARG A 342 -0.63 8.43 -12.94
CA ARG A 342 0.08 7.28 -12.35
C ARG A 342 1.08 7.66 -11.24
N LEU A 343 1.16 8.93 -10.85
CA LEU A 343 1.95 9.34 -9.68
C LEU A 343 1.53 8.59 -8.41
N ILE A 344 0.22 8.34 -8.28
CA ILE A 344 -0.37 7.66 -7.13
C ILE A 344 -1.08 6.39 -7.63
N GLY A 345 -0.53 5.23 -7.30
CA GLY A 345 -1.13 3.93 -7.61
C GLY A 345 -1.96 3.39 -6.43
N LEU A 346 -3.17 2.90 -6.70
CA LEU A 346 -4.00 2.21 -5.71
C LEU A 346 -3.96 0.69 -5.93
N VAL A 347 -3.30 -0.02 -5.01
CA VAL A 347 -3.16 -1.48 -5.01
C VAL A 347 -4.47 -2.08 -4.49
N THR A 348 -5.14 -2.89 -5.30
CA THR A 348 -6.48 -3.40 -4.97
C THR A 348 -6.47 -4.81 -4.42
N SER A 349 -5.50 -5.65 -4.81
CA SER A 349 -5.35 -7.02 -4.29
C SER A 349 -4.42 -7.09 -3.09
N ARG A 350 -4.69 -8.01 -2.15
CA ARG A 350 -3.76 -8.36 -1.07
C ARG A 350 -2.60 -9.20 -1.57
N GLU A 351 -2.82 -9.96 -2.63
CA GLU A 351 -1.85 -10.90 -3.21
C GLU A 351 -0.68 -10.19 -3.87
N GLU A 352 -0.83 -8.89 -4.20
CA GLU A 352 0.23 -8.05 -4.76
C GLU A 352 1.23 -7.55 -3.68
N ILE A 353 0.86 -7.57 -2.39
CA ILE A 353 1.72 -7.04 -1.31
C ILE A 353 3.08 -7.77 -1.24
N PRO A 354 3.15 -9.12 -1.21
CA PRO A 354 4.42 -9.81 -1.17
C PRO A 354 5.34 -9.50 -2.36
N GLU A 355 4.78 -9.29 -3.54
CA GLU A 355 5.57 -8.91 -4.72
C GLU A 355 6.09 -7.48 -4.60
N LEU A 356 5.25 -6.52 -4.19
CA LEU A 356 5.68 -5.14 -3.93
C LEU A 356 6.79 -5.06 -2.87
N LEU A 357 6.71 -5.88 -1.82
CA LEU A 357 7.71 -5.91 -0.75
C LEU A 357 9.07 -6.48 -1.20
N LYS A 358 9.17 -7.08 -2.39
CA LYS A 358 10.43 -7.53 -3.01
C LYS A 358 11.06 -6.48 -3.91
N LEU A 359 10.37 -5.37 -4.21
CA LEU A 359 10.83 -4.35 -5.16
C LEU A 359 11.77 -3.33 -4.49
N ASP A 360 12.83 -3.77 -3.83
CA ASP A 360 13.84 -2.87 -3.20
C ASP A 360 14.69 -2.10 -4.22
N ASP A 361 14.55 -2.41 -5.51
CA ASP A 361 15.12 -1.64 -6.62
C ASP A 361 14.27 -0.44 -7.06
N VAL A 362 12.96 -0.44 -6.73
CA VAL A 362 12.00 0.59 -7.18
C VAL A 362 11.31 1.33 -6.03
N ILE A 363 11.04 0.67 -4.91
CA ILE A 363 10.36 1.26 -3.75
C ILE A 363 11.40 1.62 -2.70
N ASP A 364 11.39 2.88 -2.27
CA ASP A 364 12.44 3.45 -1.43
C ASP A 364 12.08 3.44 0.07
N LEU A 365 10.78 3.41 0.40
CA LEU A 365 10.29 3.35 1.78
C LEU A 365 8.93 2.67 1.88
N VAL A 366 8.76 1.79 2.87
CA VAL A 366 7.46 1.20 3.24
C VAL A 366 6.97 1.79 4.56
N ILE A 367 5.70 2.19 4.61
CA ILE A 367 5.06 2.73 5.83
C ILE A 367 3.79 1.93 6.15
N PRO A 368 3.84 1.01 7.12
CA PRO A 368 2.65 0.34 7.63
C PRO A 368 1.92 1.23 8.66
N ARG A 369 0.61 1.45 8.45
CA ARG A 369 -0.30 2.16 9.35
C ARG A 369 -1.46 1.25 9.75
N GLY A 370 -1.26 0.46 10.80
CA GLY A 370 -2.24 -0.51 11.26
C GLY A 370 -1.79 -1.16 12.57
N SER A 371 -2.20 -2.42 12.77
CA SER A 371 -1.84 -3.17 13.98
C SER A 371 -0.33 -3.45 14.11
N ASN A 372 0.15 -3.62 15.35
CA ASN A 372 1.52 -4.03 15.68
C ASN A 372 1.93 -5.31 14.92
N LYS A 373 0.99 -6.23 14.72
CA LYS A 373 1.16 -7.45 13.95
C LYS A 373 1.44 -7.18 12.46
N LEU A 374 0.69 -6.27 11.83
CA LEU A 374 0.92 -5.86 10.44
C LEU A 374 2.32 -5.26 10.27
N VAL A 375 2.69 -4.34 11.17
CA VAL A 375 4.01 -3.68 11.14
C VAL A 375 5.13 -4.71 11.26
N SER A 376 5.02 -5.64 12.21
CA SER A 376 6.03 -6.68 12.46
C SER A 376 6.14 -7.66 11.28
N GLN A 377 5.02 -8.03 10.67
CA GLN A 377 5.00 -8.89 9.47
C GLN A 377 5.69 -8.22 8.28
N ILE A 378 5.41 -6.93 8.04
CA ILE A 378 6.04 -6.19 6.94
C ILE A 378 7.54 -6.05 7.19
N LYS A 379 7.96 -5.66 8.41
CA LYS A 379 9.38 -5.57 8.79
C LYS A 379 10.15 -6.87 8.55
N ALA A 380 9.53 -8.02 8.78
CA ALA A 380 10.15 -9.32 8.54
C ALA A 380 10.16 -9.75 7.06
N ALA A 381 9.28 -9.20 6.24
CA ALA A 381 9.04 -9.67 4.86
C ALA A 381 9.77 -8.88 3.77
N THR A 382 10.40 -7.74 4.08
CA THR A 382 11.01 -6.85 3.09
C THR A 382 12.43 -6.43 3.44
N LYS A 383 13.23 -6.14 2.40
CA LYS A 383 14.53 -5.45 2.52
C LYS A 383 14.40 -3.93 2.38
N ILE A 384 13.24 -3.45 1.91
CA ILE A 384 12.97 -2.02 1.79
C ILE A 384 12.95 -1.42 3.20
N PRO A 385 13.55 -0.24 3.43
CA PRO A 385 13.43 0.43 4.71
C PRO A 385 11.97 0.59 5.15
N VAL A 386 11.67 0.27 6.41
CA VAL A 386 10.32 0.36 6.97
C VAL A 386 10.27 1.45 8.04
N LEU A 387 9.40 2.44 7.86
CA LEU A 387 9.16 3.50 8.83
C LEU A 387 7.84 3.25 9.57
N GLY A 388 7.92 3.15 10.89
CA GLY A 388 6.78 2.96 11.77
C GLY A 388 7.19 2.36 13.11
N HIS A 389 6.29 2.45 14.09
CA HIS A 389 6.47 1.84 15.41
C HIS A 389 5.76 0.49 15.47
N ALA A 390 6.35 -0.47 16.18
CA ALA A 390 5.73 -1.78 16.39
C ALA A 390 4.92 -1.82 17.69
N ASP A 391 5.22 -0.98 18.68
CA ASP A 391 4.57 -0.96 20.00
C ASP A 391 4.43 0.49 20.48
N GLY A 392 3.49 0.73 21.39
CA GLY A 392 3.13 2.04 21.97
C GLY A 392 3.19 2.11 23.50
N ILE A 393 4.15 1.43 24.12
CA ILE A 393 4.31 1.42 25.59
C ILE A 393 4.94 2.73 26.05
N CYS A 394 4.10 3.64 26.55
CA CYS A 394 4.44 4.98 26.99
C CYS A 394 4.34 5.12 28.51
N HIS A 395 5.26 5.88 29.12
CA HIS A 395 5.30 6.11 30.56
C HIS A 395 4.97 7.55 30.93
N VAL A 396 4.35 7.71 32.10
CA VAL A 396 4.32 8.99 32.82
C VAL A 396 4.98 8.75 34.18
N PHE A 397 6.00 9.55 34.51
CA PHE A 397 6.66 9.53 35.81
C PHE A 397 6.26 10.75 36.64
N ILE A 398 5.72 10.51 37.83
CA ILE A 398 5.40 11.56 38.82
C ILE A 398 6.54 11.62 39.83
N ASP A 399 7.32 12.70 39.77
CA ASP A 399 8.40 12.98 40.71
C ASP A 399 7.87 13.47 42.07
N LYS A 400 8.66 13.34 43.13
CA LYS A 400 8.29 13.78 44.48
C LYS A 400 7.95 15.26 44.60
N SER A 401 8.48 16.11 43.70
CA SER A 401 8.22 17.56 43.70
C SER A 401 7.04 17.96 42.79
N ALA A 402 6.32 17.00 42.22
CA ALA A 402 5.19 17.29 41.33
C ALA A 402 4.05 18.03 42.03
N ASP A 403 3.46 19.00 41.34
CA ASP A 403 2.11 19.48 41.65
C ASP A 403 1.12 18.33 41.36
N LEU A 404 0.45 17.86 42.41
CA LEU A 404 -0.45 16.71 42.33
C LEU A 404 -1.73 16.98 41.53
N ASP A 405 -2.24 18.22 41.52
CA ASP A 405 -3.42 18.57 40.74
C ASP A 405 -3.08 18.67 39.25
N MET A 406 -1.88 19.13 38.92
CA MET A 406 -1.34 19.02 37.57
C MET A 406 -1.13 17.54 37.18
N ALA A 407 -0.55 16.74 38.07
CA ALA A 407 -0.30 15.32 37.83
C ALA A 407 -1.59 14.57 37.51
N LYS A 408 -2.67 14.79 38.29
CA LYS A 408 -3.99 14.20 38.04
C LYS A 408 -4.52 14.52 36.65
N ARG A 409 -4.52 15.81 36.26
CA ARG A 409 -5.00 16.23 34.93
C ARG A 409 -4.22 15.59 33.79
N ILE A 410 -2.88 15.56 33.90
CA ILE A 410 -2.02 15.01 32.85
C ILE A 410 -2.20 13.49 32.73
N VAL A 411 -2.20 12.76 33.84
CA VAL A 411 -2.32 11.29 33.85
C VAL A 411 -3.69 10.84 33.32
N LEU A 412 -4.76 11.54 33.72
CA LEU A 412 -6.10 11.26 33.22
C LEU A 412 -6.20 11.50 31.71
N ASP A 413 -5.69 12.63 31.21
CA ASP A 413 -5.66 12.91 29.78
C ASP A 413 -4.85 11.85 29.03
N ALA A 414 -3.66 11.52 29.54
CA ALA A 414 -2.75 10.58 28.93
C ALA A 414 -3.34 9.16 28.78
N LYS A 415 -4.23 8.72 29.68
CA LYS A 415 -4.89 7.41 29.60
C LYS A 415 -6.28 7.43 28.97
N THR A 416 -7.10 8.43 29.29
CA THR A 416 -8.57 8.38 29.05
C THR A 416 -9.04 9.11 27.80
N ASP A 417 -8.25 10.05 27.24
CA ASP A 417 -8.62 10.78 26.01
C ASP A 417 -8.85 9.83 24.83
N TYR A 418 -7.86 9.01 24.51
CA TYR A 418 -7.96 7.99 23.47
C TYR A 418 -7.14 6.74 23.84
N PRO A 419 -7.70 5.80 24.63
CA PRO A 419 -6.93 4.69 25.19
C PRO A 419 -6.34 3.71 24.16
N ALA A 420 -6.88 3.69 22.94
CA ALA A 420 -6.39 2.86 21.84
C ALA A 420 -5.36 3.57 20.94
N ALA A 421 -4.87 4.75 21.33
CA ALA A 421 -3.78 5.45 20.66
C ALA A 421 -2.44 4.88 21.10
N CYS A 422 -1.47 4.82 20.18
CA CYS A 422 -0.11 4.33 20.46
C CYS A 422 0.72 5.22 21.40
N ASN A 423 0.25 6.44 21.69
CA ASN A 423 0.87 7.36 22.64
C ASN A 423 0.05 7.53 23.93
N ALA A 424 -0.96 6.66 24.16
CA ALA A 424 -1.65 6.61 25.45
C ALA A 424 -0.68 6.09 26.51
N MET A 425 -0.79 6.60 27.74
CA MET A 425 0.01 6.11 28.85
C MET A 425 -0.34 4.64 29.13
N GLU A 426 0.65 3.76 29.13
CA GLU A 426 0.49 2.34 29.46
C GLU A 426 1.04 2.00 30.84
N THR A 427 2.03 2.77 31.32
CA THR A 427 2.62 2.61 32.66
C THR A 427 2.74 3.95 33.38
N LEU A 428 2.26 4.01 34.62
CA LEU A 428 2.43 5.12 35.54
C LEU A 428 3.54 4.79 36.55
N LEU A 429 4.61 5.57 36.54
CA LEU A 429 5.69 5.48 37.52
C LEU A 429 5.51 6.58 38.58
N VAL A 430 5.64 6.23 39.85
CA VAL A 430 5.44 7.17 40.95
C VAL A 430 6.62 7.12 41.91
N HIS A 431 7.16 8.28 42.26
CA HIS A 431 8.22 8.37 43.26
C HIS A 431 7.74 7.89 44.64
N GLU A 432 8.56 7.11 45.35
CA GLU A 432 8.20 6.49 46.63
C GLU A 432 7.72 7.45 47.73
N ASP A 433 8.29 8.67 47.80
CA ASP A 433 7.88 9.71 48.75
C ASP A 433 6.39 10.09 48.62
N LEU A 434 5.79 9.96 47.42
CA LEU A 434 4.39 10.29 47.18
C LEU A 434 3.41 9.25 47.76
N VAL A 435 3.90 8.07 48.13
CA VAL A 435 3.07 7.04 48.79
C VAL A 435 2.58 7.55 50.15
N GLN A 436 3.40 8.33 50.85
CA GLN A 436 3.11 8.79 52.21
C GLN A 436 2.21 10.04 52.25
N THR A 437 2.11 10.78 51.14
CA THR A 437 1.40 12.07 51.10
C THR A 437 -0.12 11.93 50.91
N GLY A 438 -0.62 10.72 50.64
CA GLY A 438 -2.04 10.44 50.34
C GLY A 438 -2.48 10.83 48.92
N GLY A 439 -1.75 11.71 48.25
CA GLY A 439 -2.08 12.17 46.89
C GLY A 439 -2.07 11.06 45.82
N LEU A 440 -1.26 10.02 46.03
CA LEU A 440 -1.28 8.82 45.18
C LEU A 440 -2.63 8.09 45.27
N ASN A 441 -3.20 7.94 46.47
CA ASN A 441 -4.47 7.24 46.64
C ASN A 441 -5.62 7.97 45.94
N ASP A 442 -5.64 9.30 46.01
CA ASP A 442 -6.64 10.10 45.30
C ASP A 442 -6.55 9.91 43.78
N LEU A 443 -5.33 9.93 43.21
CA LEU A 443 -5.11 9.70 41.78
C LEU A 443 -5.57 8.30 41.34
N ILE A 444 -5.27 7.28 42.16
CA ILE A 444 -5.66 5.89 41.91
C ILE A 444 -7.18 5.74 41.93
N LEU A 445 -7.85 6.35 42.92
CA LEU A 445 -9.31 6.37 43.00
C LEU A 445 -9.93 7.05 41.78
N GLU A 446 -9.39 8.20 41.37
CA GLU A 446 -9.91 8.95 40.21
C GLU A 446 -9.77 8.16 38.90
N LEU A 447 -8.65 7.45 38.70
CA LEU A 447 -8.47 6.54 37.58
C LEU A 447 -9.51 5.40 37.60
N GLN A 448 -9.74 4.80 38.76
CA GLN A 448 -10.74 3.74 38.92
C GLN A 448 -12.17 4.25 38.68
N GLU A 449 -12.51 5.46 39.14
CA GLU A 449 -13.80 6.11 38.88
C GLU A 449 -14.04 6.37 37.39
N LYS A 450 -12.96 6.62 36.62
CA LYS A 450 -13.00 6.69 35.15
C LYS A 450 -13.04 5.32 34.46
N GLY A 451 -13.06 4.23 35.22
CA GLY A 451 -13.13 2.87 34.71
C GLY A 451 -11.79 2.29 34.26
N VAL A 452 -10.66 2.89 34.67
CA VAL A 452 -9.32 2.38 34.35
C VAL A 452 -9.00 1.18 35.24
N SER A 453 -8.71 0.03 34.62
CA SER A 453 -8.24 -1.17 35.32
C SER A 453 -6.74 -1.03 35.63
N LEU A 454 -6.38 -1.05 36.91
CA LEU A 454 -5.00 -0.83 37.36
C LEU A 454 -4.33 -2.16 37.72
N PHE A 455 -3.11 -2.34 37.24
CA PHE A 455 -2.26 -3.48 37.56
C PHE A 455 -0.97 -2.97 38.20
N GLY A 456 -0.60 -3.49 39.36
CA GLY A 456 0.60 -3.05 40.07
C GLY A 456 1.82 -3.86 39.64
N GLY A 457 2.97 -3.22 39.49
CA GLY A 457 4.24 -3.93 39.64
C GLY A 457 4.45 -4.38 41.11
N PRO A 458 5.53 -5.11 41.44
CA PRO A 458 5.68 -5.72 42.76
C PRO A 458 5.53 -4.76 43.95
N LYS A 459 6.07 -3.53 43.86
CA LYS A 459 5.93 -2.55 44.96
C LYS A 459 4.51 -1.97 44.98
N ALA A 460 4.00 -1.50 43.85
CA ALA A 460 2.66 -0.91 43.75
C ALA A 460 1.53 -1.89 44.09
N SER A 461 1.61 -3.16 43.65
CA SER A 461 0.60 -4.19 43.96
C SER A 461 0.47 -4.42 45.46
N SER A 462 1.61 -4.49 46.16
CA SER A 462 1.66 -4.66 47.61
C SER A 462 1.11 -3.44 48.36
N VAL A 463 1.49 -2.22 47.93
CA VAL A 463 1.13 -0.97 48.61
C VAL A 463 -0.32 -0.57 48.35
N LEU A 464 -0.79 -0.69 47.12
CA LEU A 464 -2.12 -0.23 46.69
C LEU A 464 -3.17 -1.35 46.73
N SER A 465 -2.78 -2.59 47.04
CA SER A 465 -3.67 -3.77 47.04
C SER A 465 -4.40 -3.98 45.69
N ILE A 466 -3.70 -3.75 44.58
CA ILE A 466 -4.19 -3.98 43.20
C ILE A 466 -3.57 -5.25 42.59
N PRO A 467 -4.22 -5.91 41.60
CA PRO A 467 -3.68 -7.10 40.96
C PRO A 467 -2.30 -6.88 40.37
N GLU A 468 -1.42 -7.88 40.42
CA GLU A 468 -0.08 -7.78 39.85
C GLU A 468 -0.12 -7.77 38.32
N ALA A 469 0.73 -6.94 37.69
CA ALA A 469 0.92 -6.90 36.26
C ALA A 469 1.72 -8.13 35.78
N ASN A 470 1.28 -8.77 34.69
CA ASN A 470 1.99 -9.92 34.13
C ASN A 470 3.36 -9.57 33.55
N SER A 471 3.53 -8.33 33.08
CA SER A 471 4.74 -7.82 32.43
C SER A 471 4.72 -6.29 32.47
N PHE A 472 5.86 -5.66 32.71
CA PHE A 472 6.04 -4.20 32.52
C PHE A 472 6.06 -3.81 31.04
N HIS A 473 6.37 -4.75 30.15
CA HIS A 473 6.34 -4.54 28.71
C HIS A 473 5.00 -5.02 28.15
N HIS A 474 3.94 -4.22 28.35
CA HIS A 474 2.60 -4.53 27.89
C HIS A 474 1.85 -3.27 27.44
N GLU A 475 1.33 -3.29 26.21
CA GLU A 475 0.43 -2.27 25.68
C GLU A 475 -1.01 -2.77 25.82
N TYR A 476 -1.79 -2.14 26.70
CA TYR A 476 -3.18 -2.53 26.94
C TYR A 476 -4.10 -2.04 25.82
N GLY A 477 -3.84 -0.84 25.27
CA GLY A 477 -4.67 -0.24 24.21
C GLY A 477 -6.14 -0.02 24.62
N ALA A 478 -6.40 0.07 25.92
CA ALA A 478 -7.72 0.14 26.54
C ALA A 478 -7.66 0.98 27.82
N LEU A 479 -8.78 1.13 28.52
CA LEU A 479 -8.85 1.73 29.86
C LEU A 479 -8.20 0.80 30.91
N ALA A 480 -6.90 0.59 30.77
CA ALA A 480 -6.07 -0.15 31.68
C ALA A 480 -4.62 0.37 31.61
N CYS A 481 -3.90 0.29 32.73
CA CYS A 481 -2.48 0.61 32.79
C CYS A 481 -1.78 -0.13 33.94
N THR A 482 -0.45 -0.21 33.85
CA THR A 482 0.41 -0.62 34.96
C THR A 482 0.75 0.58 35.85
N VAL A 483 0.86 0.36 37.15
CA VAL A 483 1.37 1.34 38.12
C VAL A 483 2.59 0.72 38.81
N GLU A 484 3.68 1.47 38.95
CA GLU A 484 4.83 1.03 39.74
C GLU A 484 5.43 2.18 40.55
N ILE A 485 5.94 1.85 41.73
CA ILE A 485 6.63 2.78 42.63
C ILE A 485 8.13 2.66 42.42
N VAL A 486 8.80 3.79 42.18
CA VAL A 486 10.25 3.89 41.95
C VAL A 486 10.92 4.79 42.99
N GLU A 487 12.20 4.54 43.26
CA GLU A 487 12.95 5.22 44.31
C GLU A 487 13.30 6.66 43.92
N ASP A 488 13.65 6.88 42.66
CA ASP A 488 14.05 8.19 42.15
C ASP A 488 13.90 8.28 40.61
N VAL A 489 14.27 9.43 40.07
CA VAL A 489 14.27 9.70 38.61
C VAL A 489 15.19 8.77 37.83
N ASN A 490 16.33 8.34 38.39
CA ASN A 490 17.25 7.44 37.69
C ASN A 490 16.62 6.06 37.50
N THR A 491 15.99 5.53 38.55
CA THR A 491 15.23 4.29 38.51
C THR A 491 14.07 4.38 37.52
N ALA A 492 13.40 5.54 37.44
CA ALA A 492 12.35 5.79 36.44
C ALA A 492 12.91 5.74 35.01
N ILE A 493 14.05 6.38 34.75
CA ILE A 493 14.72 6.37 33.44
C ILE A 493 15.13 4.95 33.05
N GLU A 494 15.74 4.20 33.97
CA GLU A 494 16.14 2.80 33.75
C GLU A 494 14.93 1.91 33.44
N HIS A 495 13.81 2.13 34.16
CA HIS A 495 12.57 1.42 33.90
C HIS A 495 12.05 1.72 32.48
N ILE A 496 12.01 2.99 32.08
CA ILE A 496 11.56 3.42 30.75
C ILE A 496 12.44 2.81 29.65
N HIS A 497 13.77 2.83 29.81
CA HIS A 497 14.68 2.24 28.82
C HIS A 497 14.51 0.72 28.71
N ARG A 498 14.23 0.05 29.82
CA ARG A 498 14.12 -1.41 29.87
C ARG A 498 12.76 -1.92 29.37
N HIS A 499 11.69 -1.18 29.65
CA HIS A 499 10.31 -1.65 29.46
C HIS A 499 9.51 -0.82 28.46
N GLY A 500 9.95 0.38 28.11
CA GLY A 500 9.31 1.21 27.11
C GLY A 500 9.55 0.78 25.68
N SER A 501 8.73 1.37 24.81
CA SER A 501 8.80 1.19 23.35
C SER A 501 9.64 2.28 22.66
N ALA A 502 10.25 3.18 23.45
CA ALA A 502 10.91 4.40 22.99
C ALA A 502 9.99 5.32 22.15
N HIS A 503 8.69 5.31 22.44
CA HIS A 503 7.67 6.12 21.75
C HIS A 503 7.52 7.51 22.38
N THR A 504 6.78 7.62 23.47
CA THR A 504 6.56 8.89 24.17
C THR A 504 6.60 8.67 25.66
N ASP A 505 7.40 9.44 26.39
CA ASP A 505 7.46 9.36 27.84
C ASP A 505 7.45 10.76 28.44
N SER A 506 6.83 10.92 29.61
CA SER A 506 6.64 12.22 30.24
C SER A 506 7.05 12.20 31.71
N ILE A 507 7.63 13.30 32.19
CA ILE A 507 7.87 13.57 33.60
C ILE A 507 6.96 14.70 34.10
N ILE A 508 6.47 14.56 35.32
CA ILE A 508 5.73 15.59 36.04
C ILE A 508 6.54 15.97 37.27
N THR A 509 7.03 17.21 37.31
CA THR A 509 7.93 17.72 38.36
C THR A 509 7.98 19.25 38.35
N GLU A 510 8.11 19.87 39.52
CA GLU A 510 8.45 21.31 39.64
C GLU A 510 9.97 21.55 39.75
N ASP A 511 10.74 20.49 40.00
CA ASP A 511 12.19 20.55 40.02
C ASP A 511 12.77 20.60 38.59
N LYS A 512 13.36 21.75 38.25
CA LYS A 512 13.94 22.00 36.93
C LYS A 512 15.16 21.14 36.63
N GLU A 513 15.97 20.80 37.63
CA GLU A 513 17.16 19.97 37.43
C GLU A 513 16.76 18.53 37.11
N VAL A 514 15.74 18.03 37.82
CA VAL A 514 15.16 16.70 37.58
C VAL A 514 14.47 16.64 36.21
N ALA A 515 13.72 17.69 35.84
CA ALA A 515 13.10 17.79 34.51
C ALA A 515 14.13 17.71 33.38
N GLU A 516 15.18 18.52 33.46
CA GLU A 516 16.26 18.55 32.46
C GLU A 516 17.04 17.24 32.41
N LEU A 517 17.25 16.59 33.56
CA LEU A 517 17.87 15.28 33.63
C LEU A 517 17.06 14.24 32.85
N PHE A 518 15.75 14.18 33.10
CA PHE A 518 14.84 13.25 32.44
C PHE A 518 14.76 13.51 30.93
N LEU A 519 14.58 14.77 30.51
CA LEU A 519 14.51 15.17 29.11
C LEU A 519 15.77 14.78 28.32
N ARG A 520 16.95 14.79 28.96
CA ARG A 520 18.22 14.44 28.31
C ARG A 520 18.52 12.96 28.28
N GLN A 521 18.10 12.23 29.32
CA GLN A 521 18.48 10.82 29.48
C GLN A 521 17.45 9.84 28.94
N VAL A 522 16.16 10.18 28.94
CA VAL A 522 15.15 9.31 28.33
C VAL A 522 15.33 9.30 26.82
N ASP A 523 15.50 8.11 26.25
CA ASP A 523 15.83 7.92 24.84
C ASP A 523 14.60 7.44 24.06
N SER A 524 13.56 8.27 24.10
CA SER A 524 12.29 8.05 23.40
C SER A 524 12.13 9.02 22.24
N ALA A 525 11.21 8.72 21.33
CA ALA A 525 10.97 9.56 20.15
C ALA A 525 10.41 10.94 20.50
N ALA A 526 9.63 11.03 21.59
CA ALA A 526 9.25 12.28 22.23
C ALA A 526 9.41 12.15 23.75
N VAL A 527 10.02 13.15 24.39
CA VAL A 527 10.14 13.24 25.84
C VAL A 527 9.53 14.56 26.30
N LEU A 528 8.63 14.50 27.26
CA LEU A 528 7.80 15.63 27.65
C LEU A 528 8.00 15.97 29.13
N HIS A 529 7.83 17.25 29.47
CA HIS A 529 7.84 17.75 30.85
C HIS A 529 6.52 18.47 31.12
N ASN A 530 5.82 18.07 32.18
CA ASN A 530 4.53 18.64 32.60
C ASN A 530 3.49 18.70 31.47
N ALA A 531 3.50 17.68 30.61
CA ALA A 531 2.58 17.55 29.48
C ALA A 531 2.15 16.10 29.24
N SER A 532 0.95 15.91 28.71
CA SER A 532 0.40 14.59 28.37
C SER A 532 1.13 13.94 27.20
N THR A 533 1.32 12.62 27.26
CA THR A 533 1.89 11.83 26.15
C THR A 533 1.06 11.94 24.86
N ARG A 534 -0.22 12.30 24.98
CA ARG A 534 -1.14 12.54 23.86
C ARG A 534 -0.72 13.70 22.95
N PHE A 535 0.16 14.58 23.40
CA PHE A 535 0.74 15.63 22.57
C PHE A 535 1.64 15.11 21.46
N SER A 536 2.19 13.89 21.55
CA SER A 536 3.04 13.30 20.50
C SER A 536 2.21 12.90 19.27
N ASP A 537 1.91 13.87 18.44
CA ASP A 537 1.09 13.79 17.23
C ASP A 537 1.54 14.89 16.26
N GLY A 538 1.60 14.59 14.96
CA GLY A 538 2.16 15.52 13.97
C GLY A 538 1.41 16.84 13.86
N PHE A 539 0.08 16.85 14.02
CA PHE A 539 -0.69 18.09 14.01
C PHE A 539 -0.40 18.90 15.28
N ARG A 540 -0.40 18.26 16.45
CA ARG A 540 -0.11 18.92 17.74
C ARG A 540 1.32 19.47 17.82
N PHE A 541 2.27 18.86 17.11
CA PHE A 541 3.65 19.33 16.98
C PHE A 541 3.84 20.43 15.91
N GLY A 542 2.77 20.83 15.22
CA GLY A 542 2.84 21.88 14.20
C GLY A 542 3.41 21.44 12.85
N LEU A 543 3.44 20.12 12.58
CA LEU A 543 3.90 19.57 11.29
C LEU A 543 2.82 19.63 10.19
N GLY A 544 1.60 20.07 10.54
CA GLY A 544 0.45 20.16 9.65
C GLY A 544 -0.23 18.81 9.41
N ALA A 545 0.52 17.80 8.96
CA ALA A 545 0.07 16.42 8.81
C ALA A 545 1.20 15.43 9.14
N GLU A 546 0.83 14.18 9.43
CA GLU A 546 1.78 13.09 9.62
C GLU A 546 1.44 11.88 8.75
N VAL A 547 2.47 11.17 8.33
CA VAL A 547 2.34 9.85 7.68
C VAL A 547 2.32 8.72 8.71
N GLY A 548 2.88 8.96 9.89
CA GLY A 548 3.34 7.93 10.81
C GLY A 548 4.00 8.53 12.05
N ILE A 549 4.11 7.72 13.12
CA ILE A 549 5.09 7.96 14.18
C ILE A 549 6.18 6.90 14.05
N SER A 550 7.44 7.31 14.20
CA SER A 550 8.60 6.44 14.09
C SER A 550 9.35 6.37 15.42
N THR A 551 9.58 5.15 15.91
CA THR A 551 10.51 4.89 17.02
C THR A 551 11.91 4.52 16.53
N SER A 552 12.15 4.54 15.22
CA SER A 552 13.46 4.30 14.63
C SER A 552 14.46 5.38 15.03
N ARG A 553 15.72 4.97 15.24
CA ARG A 553 16.84 5.89 15.51
C ARG A 553 17.52 6.42 14.26
N ILE A 554 17.14 5.90 13.08
CA ILE A 554 17.68 6.31 11.79
C ILE A 554 16.61 7.01 10.96
N HIS A 555 17.05 7.96 10.13
CA HIS A 555 16.24 8.75 9.21
C HIS A 555 15.29 9.75 9.87
N ALA A 556 14.16 9.28 10.42
CA ALA A 556 13.14 10.11 11.05
C ALA A 556 12.61 9.45 12.32
N ARG A 557 12.41 10.24 13.37
CA ARG A 557 12.02 9.80 14.72
C ARG A 557 10.96 10.75 15.29
N GLY A 558 9.94 10.19 15.93
CA GLY A 558 8.75 10.92 16.40
C GLY A 558 7.68 11.00 15.31
N PRO A 559 6.72 11.93 15.43
CA PRO A 559 5.75 12.22 14.37
C PRO A 559 6.45 12.62 13.07
N VAL A 560 6.08 11.97 11.97
CA VAL A 560 6.78 12.08 10.68
C VAL A 560 5.93 12.89 9.71
N GLY A 561 6.29 14.17 9.52
CA GLY A 561 5.71 15.05 8.52
C GLY A 561 6.44 15.02 7.17
N VAL A 562 6.36 16.13 6.42
CA VAL A 562 6.97 16.28 5.08
C VAL A 562 8.48 16.02 5.10
N GLU A 563 9.20 16.53 6.10
CA GLU A 563 10.67 16.41 6.17
C GLU A 563 11.14 14.95 6.29
N GLY A 564 10.37 14.10 6.97
CA GLY A 564 10.66 12.68 7.08
C GLY A 564 10.42 11.89 5.79
N LEU A 565 9.89 12.53 4.75
CA LEU A 565 9.75 11.96 3.40
C LEU A 565 10.82 12.49 2.43
N LEU A 566 11.87 13.13 2.95
CA LEU A 566 12.99 13.67 2.19
C LEU A 566 14.30 13.03 2.65
N THR A 567 15.26 12.96 1.74
CA THR A 567 16.67 12.68 1.98
C THR A 567 17.52 13.88 1.56
N THR A 568 18.83 13.69 1.50
CA THR A 568 19.78 14.73 1.09
C THR A 568 20.66 14.26 -0.05
N ARG A 569 21.05 15.18 -0.93
CA ARG A 569 21.99 14.94 -2.03
C ARG A 569 23.09 16.01 -2.06
N TRP A 570 24.24 15.67 -2.63
CA TRP A 570 25.36 16.59 -2.80
C TRP A 570 25.48 17.00 -4.27
N LEU A 571 25.55 18.30 -4.51
CA LEU A 571 25.68 18.91 -5.82
C LEU A 571 26.98 19.72 -5.86
N ALA A 572 27.91 19.32 -6.72
CA ALA A 572 29.16 20.05 -6.95
C ALA A 572 29.07 20.81 -8.28
N ARG A 573 29.53 22.06 -8.29
CA ARG A 573 29.69 22.88 -9.50
C ARG A 573 31.15 23.31 -9.57
N GLY A 574 31.82 22.90 -10.64
CA GLY A 574 33.19 23.27 -10.95
C GLY A 574 33.33 23.76 -12.39
N SER A 575 34.54 24.14 -12.77
CA SER A 575 34.92 24.67 -14.07
C SER A 575 35.99 23.84 -14.77
N GLY A 576 36.26 22.61 -14.29
CA GLY A 576 37.22 21.68 -14.88
C GLY A 576 38.30 21.18 -13.93
N GLN A 577 38.14 21.40 -12.62
CA GLN A 577 39.07 20.92 -11.61
C GLN A 577 39.16 19.40 -11.60
N VAL A 578 40.37 18.89 -11.45
CA VAL A 578 40.68 17.46 -11.36
C VAL A 578 41.39 17.16 -10.04
N VAL A 579 41.23 15.93 -9.54
CA VAL A 579 41.88 15.51 -8.30
C VAL A 579 43.39 15.34 -8.50
N ASP A 580 43.84 14.66 -9.57
CA ASP A 580 45.27 14.33 -9.84
C ASP A 580 46.12 14.00 -8.59
N GLY A 581 45.59 13.12 -7.74
CA GLY A 581 46.25 12.74 -6.48
C GLY A 581 46.45 13.91 -5.50
N ASP A 582 45.56 14.89 -5.56
CA ASP A 582 45.55 16.14 -4.80
C ASP A 582 46.79 17.05 -5.02
N LYS A 583 47.48 16.92 -6.17
CA LYS A 583 48.72 17.66 -6.44
C LYS A 583 48.51 19.12 -6.82
N GLU A 584 47.49 19.40 -7.62
CA GLU A 584 47.26 20.74 -8.21
C GLU A 584 46.07 21.47 -7.56
N ILE A 585 45.34 20.82 -6.65
CA ILE A 585 44.16 21.38 -5.99
C ILE A 585 44.47 21.78 -4.55
N VAL A 586 44.08 23.00 -4.19
CA VAL A 586 44.17 23.49 -2.81
C VAL A 586 42.76 23.59 -2.24
N TYR A 587 42.45 22.74 -1.27
CA TYR A 587 41.15 22.74 -0.60
C TYR A 587 41.02 23.93 0.35
N THR A 588 39.94 24.71 0.20
CA THR A 588 39.64 25.86 1.07
C THR A 588 38.66 25.49 2.17
N HIS A 589 37.74 24.55 1.90
CA HIS A 589 36.65 24.13 2.80
C HIS A 589 35.89 25.30 3.44
N LYS A 590 35.77 26.42 2.72
CA LYS A 590 35.18 27.65 3.23
C LYS A 590 33.66 27.52 3.23
N ASN A 591 33.04 27.60 4.40
CA ASN A 591 31.57 27.66 4.49
C ASN A 591 31.06 28.95 3.85
N LEU A 592 30.01 28.81 3.05
CA LEU A 592 29.33 29.92 2.39
C LEU A 592 27.92 30.08 2.97
N ASN A 593 27.34 31.26 2.79
CA ASN A 593 25.94 31.51 3.16
C ASN A 593 25.00 30.62 2.34
N LEU A 594 23.93 30.14 2.97
CA LEU A 594 22.94 29.24 2.36
C LEU A 594 22.07 29.95 1.31
N GLU A 595 21.86 31.25 1.49
CA GLU A 595 21.24 32.11 0.49
C GLU A 595 22.30 32.50 -0.54
N ALA A 596 22.03 32.20 -1.82
CA ALA A 596 22.91 32.50 -2.94
C ALA A 596 22.72 33.94 -3.43
#